data_AF-A0A352M4J3-F1
#
_entry.id   AF-A0A352M4J3-F1
#
_cell.length_a   1.000
_cell.length_b   1.000
_cell.length_c   1.000
_cell.angle_alpha   90.00
_cell.angle_beta   90.00
_cell.angle_gamma   90.00
#
_symmetry.space_group_name_H-M   'P 1'
#
loop_
_entity.id
_entity.type
_entity.pdbx_description
1 polymer ?
#
loop_
_entity_poly.entity_id
_entity_poly.type
_entity_poly.pdbx_seq_one_letter_code
_entity_poly.pdbx_strand_id
1 'polypeptide(L)'
;MELPHDVMAVRRDLPEKGLISSVLFDYRDPKGRLFMERLENGAARYAPVREWSRSIGLSFHAPELQSVSLDEIGQIVQHYAKSQPAPPKLALVLSGGGAKCSYQAGAINAIEEKLERTKERFKDIAFDIDMVVGTSGGAVNALPVAMGLTRTAAGREEFKHVWPKLDQRVIIRPSLLVRAMSGLWLALLEAGVLLMLVRWLAASPERHAPVYFSLLMLLTTFQGVMVSLPFTPWRFLGDNHVIHHIWLWFDIAIRVSALPLFIFALAGYYIQRRLSRRGRSMHFKSVPLVMISIAMLVLLPILLLTTIFFFSKTLSGGEGLERILADSFQPLVELSLAGRGLPPLAIPQNTAPAERFKTMSQRIFSDRLFERDLVVTANALEQSHDMLPSDLYFYSWRANNTSIFGTRGINLDDHPDRLIDIIMGSSSVFPIFPPRRLENFPAAGEWVDLVDGGFAHNSPIEAAVLRGATHIILIESTPAGRGERTNLAANTAAAFEHLHKQTQLVDLRSKRYVVIFTLVPKPPHICTVDFTDTLIERSIQNGYLDARGKSSADQTRSTMPSFRKELGEPVFIEITSSSNNR
;
A
#
# COMPACT_ATOMS: atom_id res chain seq x y z
N MET A 1 31.08 16.93 -21.82
CA MET A 1 30.49 17.81 -22.85
C MET A 1 29.50 18.72 -22.12
N GLU A 2 29.76 20.01 -22.04
CA GLU A 2 28.82 20.95 -21.41
C GLU A 2 27.75 21.31 -22.45
N LEU A 3 26.67 20.54 -22.45
CA LEU A 3 25.48 20.90 -23.21
C LEU A 3 24.62 21.80 -22.31
N PRO A 4 24.10 22.92 -22.83
CA PRO A 4 23.10 23.68 -22.10
C PRO A 4 21.91 22.78 -21.77
N HIS A 5 21.49 22.79 -20.51
CA HIS A 5 20.35 22.01 -20.02
C HIS A 5 19.02 22.55 -20.57
N ASP A 6 18.93 23.87 -20.73
CA ASP A 6 17.75 24.56 -21.23
C ASP A 6 18.02 25.08 -22.64
N VAL A 7 17.36 24.48 -23.63
CA VAL A 7 17.47 24.89 -25.02
C VAL A 7 16.08 25.06 -25.61
N MET A 8 15.85 26.22 -26.20
CA MET A 8 14.67 26.49 -27.00
C MET A 8 14.97 26.18 -28.46
N ALA A 9 14.24 25.24 -29.04
CA ALA A 9 14.33 24.92 -30.46
C ALA A 9 13.15 25.55 -31.20
N VAL A 10 13.46 26.48 -32.11
CA VAL A 10 12.46 27.10 -32.99
C VAL A 10 12.48 26.42 -34.35
N ARG A 11 11.30 26.00 -34.83
CA ARG A 11 11.13 25.44 -36.17
C ARG A 11 11.60 26.44 -37.23
N ARG A 12 12.44 25.99 -38.17
CA ARG A 12 13.03 26.86 -39.20
C ARG A 12 11.99 27.46 -40.14
N ASP A 13 10.89 26.75 -40.33
CA ASP A 13 9.77 27.07 -41.21
C ASP A 13 8.63 27.83 -40.51
N LEU A 14 8.80 28.20 -39.23
CA LEU A 14 7.82 28.99 -38.51
C LEU A 14 7.79 30.43 -39.08
N PRO A 15 6.64 30.92 -39.59
CA PRO A 15 6.53 32.26 -40.18
C PRO A 15 6.96 33.37 -39.21
N GLU A 16 6.63 33.22 -37.92
CA GLU A 16 6.87 34.20 -36.86
C GLU A 16 8.27 34.09 -36.23
N LYS A 17 9.18 33.26 -36.78
CA LYS A 17 10.50 33.00 -36.17
C LYS A 17 11.32 34.26 -35.89
N GLY A 18 11.20 35.28 -36.75
CA GLY A 18 11.93 36.54 -36.61
C GLY A 18 11.47 37.29 -35.37
N LEU A 19 10.15 37.39 -35.20
CA LEU A 19 9.51 38.02 -34.05
C LEU A 19 9.81 37.25 -32.75
N ILE A 20 9.70 35.92 -32.77
CA ILE A 20 10.02 35.09 -31.60
C ILE A 20 11.49 35.26 -31.20
N SER A 21 12.40 35.27 -32.18
CA SER A 21 13.83 35.46 -31.91
C SER A 21 14.10 36.83 -31.29
N SER A 22 13.55 37.91 -31.86
CA SER A 22 13.76 39.25 -31.30
C SER A 22 13.20 39.36 -29.89
N VAL A 23 11.96 38.90 -29.66
CA VAL A 23 11.33 38.91 -28.34
C VAL A 23 12.15 38.16 -27.30
N LEU A 24 12.68 36.97 -27.63
CA LEU A 24 13.48 36.17 -26.71
C LEU A 24 14.84 36.81 -26.39
N PHE A 25 15.53 37.40 -27.38
CA PHE A 25 16.83 38.04 -27.15
C PHE A 25 16.71 39.41 -26.49
N ASP A 26 15.60 40.11 -26.71
CA ASP A 26 15.30 41.39 -26.08
C ASP A 26 14.70 41.21 -24.68
N TYR A 27 14.14 40.04 -24.36
CA TYR A 27 13.63 39.74 -23.03
C TYR A 27 14.74 39.92 -21.98
N ARG A 28 14.39 40.65 -20.93
CA ARG A 28 15.20 40.80 -19.72
C ARG A 28 14.32 40.35 -18.57
N ASP A 29 14.74 39.28 -17.89
CA ASP A 29 14.08 38.87 -16.65
C ASP A 29 14.09 40.06 -15.68
N PRO A 30 12.92 40.49 -15.16
CA PRO A 30 12.84 41.57 -14.17
C PRO A 30 13.73 41.36 -12.94
N LYS A 31 14.08 40.11 -12.63
CA LYS A 31 14.96 39.75 -11.52
C LYS A 31 16.40 39.41 -11.95
N GLY A 32 16.73 39.55 -13.24
CA GLY A 32 18.06 39.34 -13.80
C GLY A 32 18.59 37.91 -13.74
N ARG A 33 17.73 36.89 -13.58
CA ARG A 33 18.12 35.49 -13.40
C ARG A 33 18.22 34.71 -14.71
N LEU A 34 17.45 35.11 -15.73
CA LEU A 34 17.43 34.47 -17.04
C LEU A 34 18.03 35.39 -18.10
N PHE A 35 18.96 34.85 -18.88
CA PHE A 35 19.51 35.47 -20.08
C PHE A 35 19.43 34.50 -21.25
N MET A 36 19.10 35.03 -22.43
CA MET A 36 19.05 34.24 -23.66
C MET A 36 20.30 34.52 -24.48
N GLU A 37 21.06 33.47 -24.78
CA GLU A 37 22.22 33.55 -25.67
C GLU A 37 21.95 32.76 -26.95
N ARG A 38 22.36 33.33 -28.09
CA ARG A 38 22.27 32.63 -29.36
C ARG A 38 23.41 31.64 -29.49
N LEU A 39 23.09 30.35 -29.51
CA LEU A 39 24.07 29.31 -29.80
C LEU A 39 24.39 29.23 -31.29
N GLU A 40 25.48 29.85 -31.72
CA GLU A 40 26.02 29.65 -33.07
C GLU A 40 26.43 28.18 -33.25
N ASN A 41 25.97 27.55 -34.34
CA ASN A 41 26.19 26.12 -34.63
C ASN A 41 25.73 25.13 -33.53
N GLY A 42 24.61 25.42 -32.85
CA GLY A 42 24.02 24.48 -31.87
C GLY A 42 23.88 23.04 -32.38
N ALA A 43 23.53 22.83 -33.66
CA ALA A 43 23.43 21.49 -34.25
C ALA A 43 24.71 20.65 -34.16
N ALA A 44 25.90 21.28 -34.25
CA ALA A 44 27.17 20.59 -34.11
C ALA A 44 27.42 20.13 -32.67
N ARG A 45 27.02 20.93 -31.66
CA ARG A 45 27.14 20.57 -30.25
C ARG A 45 26.28 19.36 -29.87
N TYR A 46 25.08 19.25 -30.45
CA TYR A 46 24.19 18.10 -30.22
C TYR A 46 24.43 16.92 -31.17
N ALA A 47 25.39 17.00 -32.11
CA ALA A 47 25.65 15.92 -33.06
C ALA A 47 26.02 14.59 -32.38
N PRO A 48 26.84 14.55 -31.30
CA PRO A 48 27.12 13.30 -30.59
C PRO A 48 25.89 12.69 -29.91
N VAL A 49 24.98 13.52 -29.38
CA VAL A 49 23.72 13.05 -28.79
C VAL A 49 22.83 12.41 -29.85
N ARG A 50 22.77 13.01 -31.04
CA ARG A 50 22.04 12.46 -32.19
C ARG A 50 22.61 11.12 -32.64
N GLU A 51 23.94 10.99 -32.65
CA GLU A 51 24.61 9.73 -33.03
C GLU A 51 24.36 8.63 -31.98
N TRP A 52 24.49 8.97 -30.70
CA TRP A 52 24.12 8.06 -29.60
C TRP A 52 22.66 7.62 -29.69
N SER A 53 21.72 8.56 -29.84
CA SER A 53 20.28 8.26 -29.98
C SER A 53 20.01 7.30 -31.15
N ARG A 54 20.67 7.48 -32.30
CA ARG A 54 20.56 6.53 -33.43
C ARG A 54 21.15 5.16 -33.11
N SER A 55 22.33 5.12 -32.48
CA SER A 55 23.03 3.87 -32.17
C SER A 55 22.25 2.93 -31.25
N ILE A 56 21.43 3.49 -30.35
CA ILE A 56 20.57 2.75 -29.42
C ILE A 56 19.12 2.63 -29.92
N GLY A 57 18.83 3.05 -31.16
CA GLY A 57 17.51 2.96 -31.77
C GLY A 57 16.44 3.83 -31.09
N LEU A 58 16.83 4.88 -30.39
CA LEU A 58 15.92 5.72 -29.61
C LEU A 58 15.05 6.56 -30.57
N SER A 59 13.77 6.21 -30.66
CA SER A 59 12.76 6.98 -31.39
C SER A 59 12.39 8.25 -30.62
N PHE A 60 12.04 9.34 -31.31
CA PHE A 60 11.46 10.53 -30.67
C PHE A 60 10.06 10.27 -30.06
N HIS A 61 9.49 9.10 -30.33
CA HIS A 61 8.27 8.57 -29.70
C HIS A 61 8.54 7.53 -28.61
N ALA A 62 9.82 7.27 -28.28
CA ALA A 62 10.21 6.30 -27.26
C ALA A 62 9.65 6.71 -25.88
N PRO A 63 8.85 5.85 -25.22
CA PRO A 63 8.42 6.08 -23.83
C PRO A 63 9.59 6.31 -22.87
N GLU A 64 10.76 5.77 -23.20
CA GLU A 64 12.03 5.94 -22.49
C GLU A 64 12.53 7.40 -22.48
N LEU A 65 12.02 8.27 -23.37
CA LEU A 65 12.27 9.71 -23.30
C LEU A 65 11.46 10.42 -22.20
N GLN A 66 10.43 9.75 -21.66
CA GLN A 66 9.61 10.26 -20.56
C GLN A 66 10.06 9.73 -19.21
N SER A 67 11.06 8.85 -19.13
CA SER A 67 11.56 8.37 -17.85
C SER A 67 12.67 9.28 -17.31
N VAL A 68 12.63 9.51 -16.00
CA VAL A 68 13.62 10.29 -15.26
C VAL A 68 14.08 9.52 -14.02
N SER A 69 15.32 9.74 -13.64
CA SER A 69 15.92 9.25 -12.40
C SER A 69 15.58 10.20 -11.23
N LEU A 70 15.74 9.72 -10.00
CA LEU A 70 15.65 10.58 -8.80
C LEU A 70 16.63 11.77 -8.85
N ASP A 71 17.78 11.58 -9.49
CA ASP A 71 18.80 12.61 -9.68
C ASP A 71 18.30 13.73 -10.60
N GLU A 72 17.67 13.36 -11.72
CA GLU A 72 17.06 14.30 -12.66
C GLU A 72 15.83 14.99 -12.07
N ILE A 73 15.02 14.31 -11.24
CA ILE A 73 13.92 14.94 -10.52
C ILE A 73 14.44 16.08 -9.63
N GLY A 74 15.49 15.82 -8.85
CA GLY A 74 16.12 16.85 -8.02
C GLY A 74 16.62 18.05 -8.85
N GLN A 75 17.23 17.79 -10.01
CA GLN A 75 17.68 18.84 -10.94
C GLN A 75 16.52 19.64 -11.54
N ILE A 76 15.42 18.98 -11.94
CA ILE A 76 14.22 19.63 -12.51
C ILE A 76 13.60 20.56 -11.49
N VAL A 77 13.37 20.09 -10.26
CA VAL A 77 12.74 20.92 -9.22
C VAL A 77 13.68 22.06 -8.80
N GLN A 78 15.00 21.81 -8.75
CA GLN A 78 15.98 22.85 -8.50
C GLN A 78 15.98 23.92 -9.61
N HIS A 79 15.93 23.51 -10.87
CA HIS A 79 15.84 24.42 -12.00
C HIS A 79 14.58 25.30 -11.85
N TYR A 80 13.43 24.69 -11.53
CA TYR A 80 12.19 25.44 -11.26
C TYR A 80 12.38 26.49 -10.15
N ALA A 81 13.03 26.15 -9.04
CA ALA A 81 13.28 27.10 -7.96
C ALA A 81 14.09 28.33 -8.39
N LYS A 82 14.97 28.18 -9.39
CA LYS A 82 15.77 29.29 -9.93
C LYS A 82 15.01 30.09 -10.99
N SER A 83 14.27 29.40 -11.86
CA SER A 83 13.59 30.02 -13.01
C SER A 83 12.24 30.64 -12.69
N GLN A 84 11.58 30.21 -11.61
CA GLN A 84 10.23 30.67 -11.27
C GLN A 84 10.22 31.72 -10.14
N PRO A 85 9.22 32.62 -10.14
CA PRO A 85 9.14 33.67 -9.12
C PRO A 85 8.79 33.12 -7.73
N ALA A 86 8.02 32.03 -7.66
CA ALA A 86 7.64 31.34 -6.43
C ALA A 86 8.45 30.04 -6.26
N PRO A 87 8.79 29.65 -5.02
CA PRO A 87 9.48 28.39 -4.78
C PRO A 87 8.62 27.19 -5.20
N PRO A 88 9.25 26.06 -5.60
CA PRO A 88 8.52 24.85 -5.90
C PRO A 88 7.82 24.35 -4.63
N LYS A 89 6.57 23.94 -4.79
CA LYS A 89 5.84 23.14 -3.81
C LYS A 89 5.83 21.69 -4.26
N LEU A 90 6.50 20.81 -3.52
CA LEU A 90 6.62 19.39 -3.82
C LEU A 90 5.66 18.58 -2.96
N ALA A 91 4.76 17.83 -3.59
CA ALA A 91 3.89 16.88 -2.92
C ALA A 91 4.37 15.44 -3.11
N LEU A 92 4.23 14.62 -2.08
CA LEU A 92 4.34 13.17 -2.17
C LEU A 92 2.94 12.55 -2.12
N VAL A 93 2.51 11.91 -3.21
CA VAL A 93 1.21 11.27 -3.31
C VAL A 93 1.38 9.75 -3.26
N LEU A 94 0.69 9.11 -2.33
CA LEU A 94 0.78 7.68 -2.03
C LEU A 94 -0.56 7.02 -2.36
N SER A 95 -0.55 6.20 -3.41
CA SER A 95 -1.77 5.53 -3.88
C SER A 95 -2.24 4.44 -2.90
N GLY A 96 -3.50 4.02 -3.02
CA GLY A 96 -4.07 2.92 -2.26
C GLY A 96 -3.71 1.56 -2.84
N GLY A 97 -3.88 0.48 -2.07
CA GLY A 97 -3.53 -0.87 -2.53
C GLY A 97 -3.33 -1.96 -1.46
N GLY A 98 -3.77 -1.75 -0.22
CA GLY A 98 -3.59 -2.73 0.87
C GLY A 98 -2.12 -3.08 1.12
N ALA A 99 -1.80 -4.37 1.18
CA ALA A 99 -0.43 -4.88 1.41
C ALA A 99 0.61 -4.36 0.41
N LYS A 100 0.19 -4.03 -0.82
CA LYS A 100 1.06 -3.48 -1.88
C LYS A 100 1.71 -2.16 -1.48
N CYS A 101 1.09 -1.40 -0.59
CA CYS A 101 1.63 -0.13 -0.09
C CYS A 101 2.93 -0.32 0.72
N SER A 102 3.32 -1.55 1.09
CA SER A 102 4.67 -1.86 1.57
C SER A 102 5.77 -1.47 0.59
N TYR A 103 5.51 -1.51 -0.73
CA TYR A 103 6.41 -1.02 -1.77
C TYR A 103 6.77 0.46 -1.57
N GLN A 104 5.79 1.27 -1.19
CA GLN A 104 5.96 2.70 -0.97
C GLN A 104 6.93 2.96 0.19
N ALA A 105 6.94 2.13 1.24
CA ALA A 105 7.87 2.32 2.35
C ALA A 105 9.34 2.26 1.90
N GLY A 106 9.66 1.34 0.99
CA GLY A 106 10.98 1.27 0.36
C GLY A 106 11.29 2.45 -0.56
N ALA A 107 10.34 2.84 -1.40
CA ALA A 107 10.50 3.95 -2.32
C ALA A 107 10.69 5.30 -1.58
N ILE A 108 9.92 5.53 -0.51
CA ILE A 108 10.04 6.68 0.38
C ILE A 108 11.44 6.73 1.00
N ASN A 109 11.97 5.59 1.46
CA ASN A 109 13.33 5.53 2.00
C ASN A 109 14.37 6.02 0.98
N ALA A 110 14.28 5.56 -0.28
CA ALA A 110 15.18 6.00 -1.34
C ALA A 110 15.01 7.50 -1.70
N ILE A 111 13.78 8.00 -1.72
CA ILE A 111 13.48 9.42 -1.98
C ILE A 111 14.07 10.31 -0.88
N GLU A 112 13.85 9.98 0.39
CA GLU A 112 14.36 10.76 1.52
C GLU A 112 15.89 10.76 1.60
N GLU A 113 16.55 9.60 1.36
CA GLU A 113 18.01 9.54 1.23
C GLU A 113 18.51 10.48 0.11
N LYS A 114 17.75 10.58 -1.00
CA LYS A 114 18.11 11.48 -2.09
C LYS A 114 17.89 12.94 -1.72
N LEU A 115 16.79 13.26 -1.05
CA LEU A 115 16.49 14.61 -0.56
C LEU A 115 17.60 15.09 0.38
N GLU A 116 18.01 14.24 1.33
CA GLU A 116 19.11 14.47 2.27
C GLU A 116 20.42 14.85 1.53
N ARG A 117 20.86 14.03 0.58
CA ARG A 117 22.07 14.30 -0.23
C ARG A 117 21.95 15.55 -1.11
N THR A 118 20.76 15.83 -1.62
CA THR A 118 20.52 16.99 -2.49
C THR A 118 20.61 18.29 -1.68
N LYS A 119 20.08 18.29 -0.44
CA LYS A 119 20.21 19.41 0.50
C LYS A 119 21.68 19.69 0.86
N GLU A 120 22.48 18.66 1.09
CA GLU A 120 23.92 18.81 1.38
C GLU A 120 24.68 19.45 0.22
N ARG A 121 24.34 19.07 -1.02
CA ARG A 121 24.98 19.58 -2.23
C ARG A 121 24.56 21.02 -2.56
N PHE A 122 23.36 21.43 -2.20
CA PHE A 122 22.78 22.71 -2.61
C PHE A 122 22.16 23.46 -1.43
N LYS A 123 23.01 24.14 -0.65
CA LYS A 123 22.61 24.83 0.60
C LYS A 123 21.72 26.06 0.38
N ASP A 124 21.74 26.64 -0.81
CA ASP A 124 21.09 27.93 -1.10
C ASP A 124 19.59 27.81 -1.44
N ILE A 125 19.05 26.58 -1.57
CA ILE A 125 17.66 26.34 -1.95
C ILE A 125 17.01 25.43 -0.91
N ALA A 126 15.94 25.91 -0.27
CA ALA A 126 15.08 25.09 0.56
C ALA A 126 14.30 24.11 -0.34
N PHE A 127 14.70 22.85 -0.35
CA PHE A 127 14.08 21.77 -1.14
C PHE A 127 13.70 20.62 -0.21
N ASP A 128 12.40 20.39 -0.04
CA ASP A 128 11.83 19.31 0.77
C ASP A 128 10.45 18.92 0.22
N ILE A 129 9.87 17.85 0.76
CA ILE A 129 8.45 17.54 0.56
C ILE A 129 7.65 18.51 1.46
N ASP A 130 6.79 19.30 0.85
CA ASP A 130 5.93 20.27 1.54
C ASP A 130 4.66 19.60 2.08
N MET A 131 4.14 18.63 1.33
CA MET A 131 2.91 17.93 1.69
C MET A 131 2.92 16.46 1.30
N VAL A 132 2.16 15.67 2.05
CA VAL A 132 1.96 14.25 1.79
C VAL A 132 0.47 13.97 1.70
N VAL A 133 0.06 13.27 0.64
CA VAL A 133 -1.32 12.84 0.44
C VAL A 133 -1.34 11.31 0.38
N GLY A 134 -2.18 10.68 1.18
CA GLY A 134 -2.30 9.23 1.23
C GLY A 134 -3.74 8.74 1.21
N THR A 135 -3.93 7.54 0.67
CA THR A 135 -5.21 6.81 0.68
C THR A 135 -4.95 5.33 0.96
N SER A 136 -5.86 4.61 1.62
CA SER A 136 -5.65 3.20 1.96
C SER A 136 -4.36 2.98 2.76
N GLY A 137 -3.64 1.90 2.48
CA GLY A 137 -2.27 1.69 2.96
C GLY A 137 -1.30 2.86 2.67
N GLY A 138 -1.59 3.72 1.70
CA GLY A 138 -0.86 4.98 1.49
C GLY A 138 -1.07 6.00 2.61
N ALA A 139 -2.24 6.01 3.26
CA ALA A 139 -2.50 6.84 4.45
C ALA A 139 -1.67 6.39 5.66
N VAL A 140 -1.50 5.06 5.82
CA VAL A 140 -0.59 4.46 6.84
C VAL A 140 0.84 4.99 6.65
N ASN A 141 1.30 5.05 5.40
CA ASN A 141 2.62 5.58 5.06
C ASN A 141 2.71 7.10 5.13
N ALA A 142 1.62 7.83 4.89
CA ALA A 142 1.62 9.29 4.86
C ALA A 142 1.90 9.90 6.25
N LEU A 143 1.39 9.27 7.32
CA LEU A 143 1.56 9.76 8.70
C LEU A 143 3.03 9.93 9.12
N PRO A 144 3.89 8.89 9.10
CA PRO A 144 5.30 9.04 9.50
C PRO A 144 6.07 10.01 8.59
N VAL A 145 5.72 10.10 7.30
CA VAL A 145 6.32 11.06 6.38
C VAL A 145 5.92 12.50 6.75
N ALA A 146 4.65 12.72 7.09
CA ALA A 146 4.13 14.02 7.51
C ALA A 146 4.72 14.47 8.85
N MET A 147 4.97 13.54 9.77
CA MET A 147 5.67 13.79 11.05
C MET A 147 7.19 14.02 10.88
N GLY A 148 7.73 13.90 9.66
CA GLY A 148 9.15 14.10 9.39
C GLY A 148 10.06 12.94 9.84
N LEU A 149 9.51 11.82 10.34
CA LEU A 149 10.29 10.68 10.82
C LEU A 149 11.19 10.10 9.74
N THR A 150 10.73 10.09 8.49
CA THR A 150 11.47 9.53 7.35
C THR A 150 12.66 10.39 6.92
N ARG A 151 12.88 11.56 7.53
CA ARG A 151 14.08 12.39 7.30
C ARG A 151 15.35 11.77 7.89
N THR A 152 15.22 10.96 8.93
CA THR A 152 16.37 10.37 9.65
C THR A 152 16.50 8.89 9.34
N ALA A 153 17.74 8.36 9.36
CA ALA A 153 17.97 6.93 9.16
C ALA A 153 17.20 6.07 10.19
N ALA A 154 17.22 6.45 11.47
CA ALA A 154 16.51 5.74 12.54
C ALA A 154 14.98 5.71 12.29
N GLY A 155 14.38 6.84 11.90
CA GLY A 155 12.96 6.89 11.59
C GLY A 155 12.58 6.13 10.33
N ARG A 156 13.46 6.08 9.32
CA ARG A 156 13.27 5.22 8.13
C ARG A 156 13.34 3.73 8.47
N GLU A 157 14.22 3.33 9.39
CA GLU A 157 14.23 1.96 9.89
C GLU A 157 12.94 1.61 10.63
N GLU A 158 12.52 2.39 11.63
CA GLU A 158 11.28 2.09 12.38
C GLU A 158 10.05 2.09 11.47
N PHE A 159 9.98 3.02 10.51
CA PHE A 159 8.91 3.07 9.50
C PHE A 159 8.81 1.78 8.69
N LYS A 160 9.93 1.20 8.24
CA LYS A 160 9.92 -0.08 7.52
C LYS A 160 9.41 -1.25 8.38
N HIS A 161 9.62 -1.20 9.70
CA HIS A 161 9.19 -2.26 10.63
C HIS A 161 7.68 -2.29 10.86
N VAL A 162 6.93 -1.27 10.44
CA VAL A 162 5.45 -1.26 10.54
C VAL A 162 4.84 -2.39 9.70
N TRP A 163 5.30 -2.57 8.46
CA TRP A 163 4.66 -3.47 7.52
C TRP A 163 4.82 -4.97 7.87
N PRO A 164 6.01 -5.48 8.24
CA PRO A 164 6.16 -6.87 8.64
C PRO A 164 5.37 -7.25 9.90
N LYS A 165 5.00 -6.28 10.75
CA LYS A 165 4.15 -6.51 11.93
C LYS A 165 2.69 -6.81 11.56
N LEU A 166 2.21 -6.39 10.39
CA LEU A 166 0.85 -6.61 9.87
C LEU A 166 0.60 -8.07 9.46
N ASP A 167 0.99 -9.04 10.29
CA ASP A 167 0.89 -10.45 9.99
C ASP A 167 -0.53 -10.89 9.59
N GLN A 168 -0.66 -11.43 8.37
CA GLN A 168 -1.92 -11.93 7.82
C GLN A 168 -2.68 -12.89 8.74
N ARG A 169 -1.99 -13.67 9.59
CA ARG A 169 -2.60 -14.62 10.56
C ARG A 169 -3.39 -13.93 11.67
N VAL A 170 -3.04 -12.68 11.94
CA VAL A 170 -3.66 -11.88 12.99
C VAL A 170 -4.73 -10.98 12.39
N ILE A 171 -4.44 -10.33 11.26
CA ILE A 171 -5.37 -9.36 10.64
C ILE A 171 -6.49 -10.03 9.85
N ILE A 172 -6.25 -11.16 9.16
CA ILE A 172 -7.28 -11.90 8.42
C ILE A 172 -7.85 -12.97 9.35
N ARG A 173 -8.87 -12.60 10.12
CA ARG A 173 -9.55 -13.48 11.06
C ARG A 173 -11.04 -13.56 10.77
N PRO A 174 -11.48 -14.62 10.08
CA PRO A 174 -12.89 -14.88 9.87
C PRO A 174 -13.66 -15.11 11.16
N SER A 175 -14.98 -15.02 11.06
CA SER A 175 -15.88 -15.25 12.19
C SER A 175 -15.66 -16.62 12.85
N LEU A 176 -16.00 -16.74 14.13
CA LEU A 176 -15.85 -17.98 14.89
C LEU A 176 -16.55 -19.16 14.19
N LEU A 177 -17.71 -18.92 13.58
CA LEU A 177 -18.47 -19.93 12.85
C LEU A 177 -17.70 -20.41 11.60
N VAL A 178 -17.19 -19.49 10.77
CA VAL A 178 -16.40 -19.82 9.57
C VAL A 178 -15.15 -20.63 9.96
N ARG A 179 -14.46 -20.22 11.03
CA ARG A 179 -13.31 -20.94 11.56
C ARG A 179 -13.67 -22.35 12.06
N ALA A 180 -14.77 -22.49 12.81
CA ALA A 180 -15.26 -23.78 13.30
C ALA A 180 -15.61 -24.74 12.16
N MET A 181 -16.28 -24.24 11.13
CA MET A 181 -16.62 -25.02 9.95
C MET A 181 -15.39 -25.43 9.15
N SER A 182 -14.42 -24.52 9.00
CA SER A 182 -13.14 -24.82 8.34
C SER A 182 -12.37 -25.91 9.08
N GLY A 183 -12.32 -25.83 10.42
CA GLY A 183 -11.70 -26.86 11.26
C GLY A 183 -12.43 -28.20 11.18
N LEU A 184 -13.77 -28.21 11.21
CA LEU A 184 -14.55 -29.43 11.07
C LEU A 184 -14.34 -30.09 9.70
N TRP A 185 -14.32 -29.29 8.62
CA TRP A 185 -14.06 -29.79 7.28
C TRP A 185 -12.69 -30.44 7.17
N LEU A 186 -11.64 -29.78 7.68
CA LEU A 186 -10.29 -30.34 7.71
C LEU A 186 -10.23 -31.62 8.56
N ALA A 187 -10.87 -31.64 9.72
CA ALA A 187 -10.90 -32.83 10.59
C ALA A 187 -11.53 -34.04 9.89
N LEU A 188 -12.64 -33.84 9.16
CA LEU A 188 -13.29 -34.90 8.39
C LEU A 188 -12.42 -35.36 7.22
N LEU A 189 -11.74 -34.43 6.54
CA LEU A 189 -10.86 -34.73 5.42
C LEU A 189 -9.67 -35.59 5.87
N GLU A 190 -8.96 -35.16 6.92
CA GLU A 190 -7.79 -35.85 7.45
C GLU A 190 -8.15 -37.22 8.03
N ALA A 191 -9.23 -37.30 8.81
CA ALA A 191 -9.76 -38.56 9.33
C ALA A 191 -10.14 -39.53 8.19
N GLY A 192 -10.82 -39.03 7.15
CA GLY A 192 -11.24 -39.83 6.01
C GLY A 192 -10.07 -40.36 5.19
N VAL A 193 -9.12 -39.48 4.83
CA VAL A 193 -7.91 -39.85 4.07
C VAL A 193 -7.06 -40.84 4.85
N LEU A 194 -6.85 -40.61 6.16
CA LEU A 194 -6.09 -41.52 7.00
C LEU A 194 -6.75 -42.90 7.11
N LEU A 195 -8.08 -42.94 7.27
CA LEU A 195 -8.83 -44.20 7.30
C LEU A 195 -8.69 -44.97 5.97
N MET A 196 -8.77 -44.26 4.84
CA MET A 196 -8.56 -44.83 3.50
C MET A 196 -7.16 -45.42 3.36
N LEU A 197 -6.12 -44.67 3.76
CA LEU A 197 -4.73 -45.12 3.73
C LEU A 197 -4.50 -46.35 4.61
N VAL A 198 -5.05 -46.37 5.81
CA VAL A 198 -4.93 -47.53 6.72
C VAL A 198 -5.60 -48.77 6.13
N ARG A 199 -6.79 -48.62 5.52
CA ARG A 199 -7.48 -49.73 4.85
C ARG A 199 -6.71 -50.27 3.65
N TRP A 200 -5.99 -49.40 2.94
CA TRP A 200 -5.17 -49.76 1.79
C TRP A 200 -3.88 -50.48 2.20
N LEU A 201 -3.21 -50.03 3.26
CA LEU A 201 -1.91 -50.56 3.70
C LEU A 201 -2.01 -51.76 4.65
N ALA A 202 -3.07 -51.85 5.46
CA ALA A 202 -3.22 -52.93 6.43
C ALA A 202 -4.11 -54.06 5.89
N ALA A 203 -3.48 -55.20 5.57
CA ALA A 203 -4.17 -56.36 5.00
C ALA A 203 -5.25 -56.96 5.92
N SER A 204 -5.10 -56.87 7.25
CA SER A 204 -6.06 -57.44 8.20
C SER A 204 -6.98 -56.37 8.82
N PRO A 205 -8.33 -56.54 8.74
CA PRO A 205 -9.30 -55.59 9.29
C PRO A 205 -9.13 -55.30 10.79
N GLU A 206 -8.61 -56.27 11.53
CA GLU A 206 -8.40 -56.15 12.98
C GLU A 206 -7.31 -55.14 13.35
N ARG A 207 -6.38 -54.88 12.41
CA ARG A 207 -5.31 -53.88 12.59
C ARG A 207 -5.76 -52.46 12.21
N HIS A 208 -6.90 -52.28 11.56
CA HIS A 208 -7.34 -50.97 11.06
C HIS A 208 -7.54 -49.97 12.20
N ALA A 209 -8.36 -50.30 13.20
CA ALA A 209 -8.65 -49.40 14.32
C ALA A 209 -7.42 -49.01 15.15
N PRO A 210 -6.56 -49.95 15.62
CA PRO A 210 -5.40 -49.56 16.43
C PRO A 210 -4.41 -48.71 15.63
N VAL A 211 -4.13 -49.06 14.36
CA VAL A 211 -3.22 -48.27 13.51
C VAL A 211 -3.81 -46.89 13.22
N TYR A 212 -5.10 -46.81 12.89
CA TYR A 212 -5.79 -45.54 12.61
C TYR A 212 -5.71 -44.57 13.78
N PHE A 213 -6.11 -44.99 14.99
CA PHE A 213 -6.12 -44.08 16.13
C PHE A 213 -4.71 -43.69 16.58
N SER A 214 -3.72 -44.59 16.47
CA SER A 214 -2.32 -44.25 16.74
C SER A 214 -1.76 -43.22 15.76
N LEU A 215 -2.01 -43.40 14.46
CA LEU A 215 -1.57 -42.44 13.44
C LEU A 215 -2.31 -41.10 13.55
N LEU A 216 -3.60 -41.12 13.87
CA LEU A 216 -4.39 -39.90 14.04
C LEU A 216 -3.90 -39.11 15.26
N MET A 217 -3.58 -39.79 16.35
CA MET A 217 -3.00 -39.17 17.55
C MET A 217 -1.60 -38.60 17.26
N LEU A 218 -0.76 -39.30 16.49
CA LEU A 218 0.55 -38.79 16.05
C LEU A 218 0.39 -37.53 15.19
N LEU A 219 -0.48 -37.58 14.18
CA LEU A 219 -0.76 -36.47 13.26
C LEU A 219 -1.25 -35.22 14.02
N THR A 220 -2.23 -35.39 14.90
CA THR A 220 -2.81 -34.28 15.68
C THR A 220 -1.85 -33.75 16.73
N THR A 221 -0.99 -34.59 17.30
CA THR A 221 0.10 -34.14 18.16
C THR A 221 1.10 -33.29 17.37
N PHE A 222 1.50 -33.75 16.19
CA PHE A 222 2.40 -33.00 15.30
C PHE A 222 1.79 -31.65 14.89
N GLN A 223 0.52 -31.62 14.51
CA GLN A 223 -0.23 -30.40 14.20
C GLN A 223 -0.31 -29.46 15.42
N GLY A 224 -0.61 -29.99 16.61
CA GLY A 224 -0.63 -29.21 17.84
C GLY A 224 0.74 -28.57 18.14
N VAL A 225 1.82 -29.33 17.97
CA VAL A 225 3.19 -28.82 18.09
C VAL A 225 3.48 -27.74 17.05
N MET A 226 3.07 -27.92 15.79
CA MET A 226 3.21 -26.91 14.73
C MET A 226 2.45 -25.61 15.04
N VAL A 227 1.28 -25.70 15.67
CA VAL A 227 0.49 -24.54 16.10
C VAL A 227 1.13 -23.81 17.28
N SER A 228 1.75 -24.55 18.20
CA SER A 228 2.39 -24.01 19.40
C SER A 228 3.78 -23.43 19.16
N LEU A 229 4.52 -23.97 18.20
CA LEU A 229 5.80 -23.41 17.79
C LEU A 229 5.58 -22.19 16.88
N PRO A 230 6.44 -21.17 16.96
CA PRO A 230 6.43 -20.04 16.01
C PRO A 230 7.01 -20.47 14.64
N PHE A 231 6.68 -21.68 14.18
CA PHE A 231 7.13 -22.19 12.90
C PHE A 231 6.27 -21.55 11.80
N THR A 232 6.89 -20.69 11.00
CA THR A 232 6.28 -20.07 9.83
C THR A 232 6.87 -20.71 8.57
N PRO A 233 6.11 -21.55 7.83
CA PRO A 233 6.62 -22.12 6.60
C PRO A 233 6.75 -21.09 5.48
N TRP A 234 6.29 -19.84 5.68
CA TRP A 234 6.26 -18.76 4.69
C TRP A 234 7.55 -18.64 3.87
N ARG A 235 8.72 -18.67 4.54
CA ARG A 235 10.03 -18.63 3.87
C ARG A 235 10.28 -19.83 2.96
N PHE A 236 9.77 -21.01 3.31
CA PHE A 236 9.89 -22.23 2.52
C PHE A 236 8.85 -22.33 1.38
N LEU A 237 7.71 -21.63 1.51
CA LEU A 237 6.65 -21.62 0.48
C LEU A 237 6.99 -20.74 -0.73
N GLY A 238 8.12 -20.03 -0.68
CA GLY A 238 8.61 -19.19 -1.77
C GLY A 238 7.72 -17.97 -2.00
N ASP A 239 7.68 -17.49 -3.24
CA ASP A 239 7.03 -16.22 -3.61
C ASP A 239 5.60 -16.38 -4.13
N ASN A 240 5.06 -17.59 -4.13
CA ASN A 240 3.74 -17.83 -4.71
C ASN A 240 2.64 -17.45 -3.72
N HIS A 241 2.08 -16.25 -3.89
CA HIS A 241 1.03 -15.71 -3.03
C HIS A 241 -0.19 -16.64 -2.84
N VAL A 242 -0.56 -17.45 -3.85
CA VAL A 242 -1.67 -18.40 -3.74
C VAL A 242 -1.37 -19.46 -2.68
N ILE A 243 -0.13 -19.95 -2.62
CA ILE A 243 0.29 -20.94 -1.63
C ILE A 243 0.23 -20.34 -0.22
N HIS A 244 0.61 -19.07 -0.06
CA HIS A 244 0.50 -18.35 1.22
C HIS A 244 -0.95 -18.27 1.70
N HIS A 245 -1.90 -17.94 0.83
CA HIS A 245 -3.32 -17.91 1.18
C HIS A 245 -3.91 -19.30 1.47
N ILE A 246 -3.54 -20.32 0.70
CA ILE A 246 -3.96 -21.69 0.97
C ILE A 246 -3.48 -22.11 2.37
N TRP A 247 -2.19 -21.87 2.68
CA TRP A 247 -1.64 -22.19 3.98
C TRP A 247 -2.32 -21.42 5.12
N LEU A 248 -2.68 -20.14 4.92
CA LEU A 248 -3.43 -19.37 5.92
C LEU A 248 -4.75 -20.05 6.29
N TRP A 249 -5.51 -20.53 5.30
CA TRP A 249 -6.75 -21.27 5.56
C TRP A 249 -6.51 -22.61 6.26
N PHE A 250 -5.43 -23.32 5.93
CA PHE A 250 -5.01 -24.51 6.66
C PHE A 250 -4.62 -24.19 8.10
N ASP A 251 -3.83 -23.14 8.35
CA ASP A 251 -3.44 -22.71 9.70
C ASP A 251 -4.67 -22.38 10.56
N ILE A 252 -5.63 -21.64 9.99
CA ILE A 252 -6.92 -21.36 10.64
C ILE A 252 -7.67 -22.64 10.99
N ALA A 253 -7.76 -23.59 10.05
CA ALA A 253 -8.47 -24.85 10.25
C ALA A 253 -7.77 -25.74 11.29
N ILE A 254 -6.44 -25.91 11.21
CA ILE A 254 -5.63 -26.72 12.13
C ILE A 254 -5.75 -26.21 13.56
N ARG A 255 -5.68 -24.89 13.77
CA ARG A 255 -5.83 -24.30 15.12
C ARG A 255 -7.15 -24.65 15.80
N VAL A 256 -8.20 -24.91 15.02
CA VAL A 256 -9.52 -25.27 15.53
C VAL A 256 -9.72 -26.79 15.58
N SER A 257 -9.15 -27.55 14.64
CA SER A 257 -9.35 -28.99 14.53
C SER A 257 -8.42 -29.82 15.41
N ALA A 258 -7.18 -29.36 15.67
CA ALA A 258 -6.12 -30.19 16.25
C ALA A 258 -6.50 -30.78 17.62
N LEU A 259 -6.97 -29.94 18.56
CA LEU A 259 -7.34 -30.39 19.90
C LEU A 259 -8.58 -31.31 19.91
N PRO A 260 -9.72 -30.95 19.28
CA PRO A 260 -10.86 -31.86 19.18
C PRO A 260 -10.52 -33.20 18.54
N LEU A 261 -9.72 -33.19 17.47
CA LEU A 261 -9.34 -34.40 16.76
C LEU A 261 -8.36 -35.26 17.59
N PHE A 262 -7.47 -34.64 18.36
CA PHE A 262 -6.62 -35.36 19.32
C PHE A 262 -7.44 -36.04 20.43
N ILE A 263 -8.42 -35.35 21.01
CA ILE A 263 -9.32 -35.92 22.03
C ILE A 263 -10.10 -37.10 21.45
N PHE A 264 -10.62 -36.95 20.24
CA PHE A 264 -11.28 -38.04 19.51
C PHE A 264 -10.34 -39.23 19.29
N ALA A 265 -9.10 -38.98 18.84
CA ALA A 265 -8.11 -40.02 18.62
C ALA A 265 -7.73 -40.77 19.90
N LEU A 266 -7.53 -40.03 21.00
CA LEU A 266 -7.18 -40.58 22.31
C LEU A 266 -8.31 -41.44 22.88
N ALA A 267 -9.56 -40.95 22.79
CA ALA A 267 -10.73 -41.70 23.21
C ALA A 267 -10.89 -43.00 22.40
N GLY A 268 -10.77 -42.91 21.07
CA GLY A 268 -10.82 -44.06 20.17
C GLY A 268 -9.72 -45.07 20.46
N TYR A 269 -8.49 -44.61 20.72
CA TYR A 269 -7.36 -45.45 21.11
C TYR A 269 -7.62 -46.20 22.43
N TYR A 270 -8.12 -45.51 23.45
CA TYR A 270 -8.44 -46.12 24.74
C TYR A 270 -9.55 -47.18 24.63
N ILE A 271 -10.61 -46.88 23.89
CA ILE A 271 -11.72 -47.81 23.63
C ILE A 271 -11.21 -49.03 22.87
N GLN A 272 -10.41 -48.84 21.81
CA GLN A 272 -9.81 -49.94 21.04
C GLN A 272 -8.91 -50.82 21.91
N ARG A 273 -8.10 -50.22 22.79
CA ARG A 273 -7.24 -50.97 23.72
C ARG A 273 -8.05 -51.79 24.72
N ARG A 274 -9.16 -51.26 25.23
CA ARG A 274 -10.10 -52.01 26.08
C ARG A 274 -10.75 -53.17 25.34
N LEU A 275 -11.17 -52.97 24.09
CA LEU A 275 -11.76 -54.04 23.26
C LEU A 275 -10.76 -55.13 22.93
N SER A 276 -9.51 -54.75 22.61
CA SER A 276 -8.44 -55.70 22.27
C SER A 276 -8.13 -56.63 23.44
N ARG A 277 -8.17 -56.12 24.69
CA ARG A 277 -8.05 -56.95 25.91
C ARG A 277 -9.16 -58.00 26.06
N ARG A 278 -10.30 -57.82 25.40
CA ARG A 278 -11.44 -58.74 25.38
C ARG A 278 -11.50 -59.58 24.09
N GLY A 279 -10.43 -59.60 23.29
CA GLY A 279 -10.38 -60.32 22.01
C GLY A 279 -11.29 -59.74 20.93
N ARG A 280 -11.66 -58.45 21.02
CA ARG A 280 -12.51 -57.75 20.04
C ARG A 280 -11.76 -56.57 19.42
N SER A 281 -12.12 -56.18 18.20
CA SER A 281 -11.61 -54.96 17.56
C SER A 281 -12.76 -54.10 17.03
N MET A 282 -12.58 -52.77 17.05
CA MET A 282 -13.52 -51.88 16.36
C MET A 282 -13.46 -52.13 14.87
N HIS A 283 -14.62 -52.18 14.25
CA HIS A 283 -14.75 -52.29 12.81
C HIS A 283 -15.52 -51.09 12.29
N PHE A 284 -14.93 -50.39 11.33
CA PHE A 284 -15.54 -49.23 10.66
C PHE A 284 -16.57 -49.68 9.62
N LYS A 285 -17.61 -50.42 10.04
CA LYS A 285 -18.65 -51.00 9.17
C LYS A 285 -19.88 -50.11 8.97
N SER A 286 -19.96 -48.95 9.64
CA SER A 286 -21.11 -48.05 9.50
C SER A 286 -21.05 -47.29 8.17
N VAL A 287 -21.54 -47.94 7.10
CA VAL A 287 -21.82 -47.29 5.81
C VAL A 287 -22.53 -45.94 6.00
N PRO A 288 -23.52 -45.78 6.90
CA PRO A 288 -24.15 -44.48 7.14
C PRO A 288 -23.17 -43.40 7.60
N LEU A 289 -22.22 -43.73 8.48
CA LEU A 289 -21.30 -42.75 9.05
C LEU A 289 -20.27 -42.28 8.02
N VAL A 290 -19.76 -43.21 7.19
CA VAL A 290 -18.90 -42.88 6.06
C VAL A 290 -19.64 -42.03 5.03
N MET A 291 -20.89 -42.37 4.70
CA MET A 291 -21.71 -41.60 3.77
C MET A 291 -22.02 -40.19 4.29
N ILE A 292 -22.30 -40.04 5.59
CA ILE A 292 -22.47 -38.74 6.23
C ILE A 292 -21.17 -37.94 6.15
N SER A 293 -20.01 -38.53 6.45
CA SER A 293 -18.73 -37.83 6.34
C SER A 293 -18.43 -37.37 4.92
N ILE A 294 -18.70 -38.20 3.90
CA ILE A 294 -18.55 -37.84 2.49
C ILE A 294 -19.51 -36.70 2.12
N ALA A 295 -20.79 -36.80 2.52
CA ALA A 295 -21.76 -35.74 2.28
C ALA A 295 -21.32 -34.42 2.94
N MET A 296 -20.80 -34.47 4.17
CA MET A 296 -20.31 -33.30 4.90
C MET A 296 -19.05 -32.69 4.26
N LEU A 297 -18.17 -33.48 3.64
CA LEU A 297 -17.02 -32.97 2.89
C LEU A 297 -17.42 -32.11 1.68
N VAL A 298 -18.60 -32.36 1.10
CA VAL A 298 -19.17 -31.58 0.01
C VAL A 298 -20.04 -30.42 0.53
N LEU A 299 -20.86 -30.68 1.55
CA LEU A 299 -21.82 -29.71 2.08
C LEU A 299 -21.15 -28.61 2.90
N LEU A 300 -20.11 -28.90 3.69
CA LEU A 300 -19.47 -27.90 4.54
C LEU A 300 -18.80 -26.76 3.74
N PRO A 301 -18.09 -26.99 2.62
CA PRO A 301 -17.60 -25.90 1.77
C PRO A 301 -18.73 -25.03 1.21
N ILE A 302 -19.85 -25.64 0.80
CA ILE A 302 -21.02 -24.90 0.33
C ILE A 302 -21.60 -24.06 1.46
N LEU A 303 -21.78 -24.65 2.64
CA LEU A 303 -22.28 -23.95 3.81
C LEU A 303 -21.30 -22.85 4.23
N LEU A 304 -19.98 -23.07 4.11
CA LEU A 304 -18.93 -22.10 4.44
C LEU A 304 -19.06 -20.87 3.54
N LEU A 305 -19.17 -21.08 2.24
CA LEU A 305 -19.41 -20.00 1.28
C LEU A 305 -20.73 -19.29 1.59
N THR A 306 -21.81 -20.02 1.86
CA THR A 306 -23.10 -19.44 2.28
C THR A 306 -22.97 -18.61 3.56
N THR A 307 -22.24 -19.08 4.56
CA THR A 307 -21.98 -18.33 5.80
C THR A 307 -21.17 -17.06 5.56
N ILE A 308 -20.17 -17.12 4.69
CA ILE A 308 -19.37 -15.95 4.32
C ILE A 308 -20.24 -14.91 3.59
N PHE A 309 -21.03 -15.31 2.59
CA PHE A 309 -21.78 -14.38 1.75
C PHE A 309 -23.09 -13.87 2.36
N PHE A 310 -23.77 -14.65 3.19
CA PHE A 310 -25.11 -14.31 3.69
C PHE A 310 -25.18 -14.02 5.20
N PHE A 311 -24.18 -14.44 5.98
CA PHE A 311 -24.22 -14.33 7.44
C PHE A 311 -23.03 -13.56 8.04
N SER A 312 -22.02 -13.24 7.23
CA SER A 312 -20.86 -12.47 7.66
C SER A 312 -20.94 -11.07 7.05
N LYS A 313 -20.79 -10.02 7.86
CA LYS A 313 -20.74 -8.63 7.37
C LYS A 313 -19.48 -8.37 6.54
N THR A 314 -18.37 -8.96 6.98
CA THR A 314 -17.05 -8.85 6.36
C THR A 314 -16.28 -10.17 6.48
N LEU A 315 -15.20 -10.31 5.72
CA LEU A 315 -14.34 -11.50 5.78
C LEU A 315 -13.54 -11.59 7.08
N SER A 316 -13.18 -10.45 7.68
CA SER A 316 -12.41 -10.35 8.93
C SER A 316 -13.10 -9.42 9.95
N GLY A 317 -12.84 -9.63 11.25
CA GLY A 317 -13.45 -8.89 12.37
C GLY A 317 -12.75 -7.57 12.77
N GLY A 318 -11.69 -7.14 12.09
CA GLY A 318 -11.02 -5.84 12.32
C GLY A 318 -10.12 -5.74 13.57
N GLU A 319 -10.45 -6.43 14.66
CA GLU A 319 -9.74 -6.38 15.96
C GLU A 319 -8.22 -6.63 15.84
N GLY A 320 -7.83 -7.60 15.00
CA GLY A 320 -6.41 -7.91 14.77
C GLY A 320 -5.65 -6.77 14.11
N LEU A 321 -6.31 -6.06 13.18
CA LEU A 321 -5.75 -4.90 12.50
C LEU A 321 -5.65 -3.71 13.47
N GLU A 322 -6.67 -3.46 14.29
CA GLU A 322 -6.65 -2.42 15.33
C GLU A 322 -5.45 -2.60 16.27
N ARG A 323 -5.29 -3.81 16.80
CA ARG A 323 -4.21 -4.12 17.75
C ARG A 323 -2.84 -3.91 17.12
N ILE A 324 -2.63 -4.45 15.92
CA ILE A 324 -1.32 -4.37 15.27
C ILE A 324 -0.99 -2.94 14.85
N LEU A 325 -1.96 -2.17 14.34
CA LEU A 325 -1.72 -0.76 14.00
C LEU A 325 -1.35 0.03 15.26
N ALA A 326 -2.01 -0.21 16.40
CA ALA A 326 -1.66 0.44 17.67
C ALA A 326 -0.22 0.07 18.09
N ASP A 327 0.14 -1.21 18.00
CA ASP A 327 1.48 -1.71 18.31
C ASP A 327 2.56 -1.18 17.36
N SER A 328 2.20 -0.88 16.11
CA SER A 328 3.14 -0.45 15.08
C SER A 328 3.32 1.06 15.03
N PHE A 329 2.27 1.85 15.35
CA PHE A 329 2.34 3.32 15.34
C PHE A 329 2.91 3.90 16.63
N GLN A 330 2.71 3.24 17.77
CA GLN A 330 3.21 3.77 19.04
C GLN A 330 4.74 4.03 19.02
N PRO A 331 5.61 3.11 18.55
CA PRO A 331 7.04 3.38 18.43
C PRO A 331 7.39 4.57 17.54
N LEU A 332 6.62 4.81 16.46
CA LEU A 332 6.83 5.96 15.58
C LEU A 332 6.54 7.28 16.29
N VAL A 333 5.44 7.34 17.04
CA VAL A 333 5.08 8.52 17.81
C VAL A 333 6.08 8.75 18.95
N GLU A 334 6.48 7.68 19.65
CA GLU A 334 7.52 7.75 20.70
C GLU A 334 8.86 8.24 20.14
N LEU A 335 9.27 7.78 18.96
CA LEU A 335 10.48 8.23 18.30
C LEU A 335 10.42 9.73 17.94
N SER A 336 9.26 10.21 17.48
CA SER A 336 9.03 11.63 17.18
C SER A 336 9.11 12.50 18.45
N LEU A 337 8.51 12.05 19.55
CA LEU A 337 8.57 12.72 20.85
C LEU A 337 10.00 12.77 21.40
N ALA A 338 10.70 11.63 21.36
CA ALA A 338 12.08 11.53 21.82
C ALA A 338 13.02 12.45 21.03
N GLY A 339 12.85 12.51 19.71
CA GLY A 339 13.60 13.44 18.84
C GLY A 339 13.42 14.92 19.18
N ARG A 340 12.35 15.26 19.91
CA ARG A 340 12.04 16.62 20.37
C ARG A 340 12.30 16.84 21.87
N GLY A 341 12.84 15.84 22.57
CA GLY A 341 13.07 15.90 24.02
C GLY A 341 11.78 15.96 24.84
N LEU A 342 10.67 15.47 24.29
CA LEU A 342 9.35 15.45 24.94
C LEU A 342 9.15 14.15 25.75
N PRO A 343 8.30 14.16 26.78
CA PRO A 343 8.01 12.96 27.56
C PRO A 343 7.35 11.88 26.69
N PRO A 344 7.59 10.59 26.98
CA PRO A 344 6.96 9.49 26.26
C PRO A 344 5.44 9.46 26.47
N LEU A 345 4.72 8.73 25.62
CA LEU A 345 3.26 8.60 25.69
C LEU A 345 2.76 8.01 27.03
N ALA A 346 3.59 7.20 27.70
CA ALA A 346 3.27 6.54 28.98
C ALA A 346 1.93 5.76 28.96
N ILE A 347 1.64 5.09 27.84
CA ILE A 347 0.44 4.27 27.66
C ILE A 347 0.61 2.91 28.37
N PRO A 348 -0.30 2.50 29.26
CA PRO A 348 -0.28 1.17 29.87
C PRO A 348 -0.36 0.04 28.84
N GLN A 349 0.32 -1.09 29.10
CA GLN A 349 0.41 -2.22 28.15
C GLN A 349 -0.96 -2.83 27.79
N ASN A 350 -1.95 -2.76 28.68
CA ASN A 350 -3.27 -3.37 28.50
C ASN A 350 -4.34 -2.39 28.01
N THR A 351 -3.96 -1.19 27.58
CA THR A 351 -4.90 -0.19 27.07
C THR A 351 -5.51 -0.66 25.74
N ALA A 352 -6.83 -0.49 25.60
CA ALA A 352 -7.54 -0.89 24.39
C ALA A 352 -7.04 -0.10 23.16
N PRO A 353 -6.98 -0.71 21.96
CA PRO A 353 -6.46 -0.05 20.76
C PRO A 353 -7.08 1.32 20.47
N ALA A 354 -8.40 1.46 20.60
CA ALA A 354 -9.11 2.73 20.38
C ALA A 354 -8.63 3.85 21.32
N GLU A 355 -8.37 3.55 22.60
CA GLU A 355 -7.84 4.53 23.54
C GLU A 355 -6.39 4.88 23.22
N ARG A 356 -5.57 3.91 22.80
CA ARG A 356 -4.20 4.16 22.32
C ARG A 356 -4.19 5.07 21.09
N PHE A 357 -5.08 4.83 20.13
CA PHE A 357 -5.26 5.69 18.95
C PHE A 357 -5.61 7.12 19.34
N LYS A 358 -6.55 7.26 20.28
CA LYS A 358 -6.96 8.56 20.81
C LYS A 358 -5.77 9.30 21.42
N THR A 359 -5.05 8.67 22.34
CA THR A 359 -3.90 9.28 23.04
C THR A 359 -2.80 9.66 22.06
N MET A 360 -2.43 8.77 21.13
CA MET A 360 -1.42 9.06 20.11
C MET A 360 -1.84 10.22 19.20
N SER A 361 -3.09 10.21 18.71
CA SER A 361 -3.62 11.29 17.86
C SER A 361 -3.55 12.63 18.59
N GLN A 362 -4.06 12.70 19.82
CA GLN A 362 -4.03 13.92 20.63
C GLN A 362 -2.60 14.43 20.82
N ARG A 363 -1.65 13.53 21.07
CA ARG A 363 -0.24 13.88 21.25
C ARG A 363 0.39 14.43 19.98
N ILE A 364 0.05 13.88 18.82
CA ILE A 364 0.54 14.36 17.52
C ILE A 364 0.17 15.83 17.31
N PHE A 365 -1.07 16.22 17.64
CA PHE A 365 -1.51 17.62 17.52
C PHE A 365 -1.02 18.51 18.66
N SER A 366 -1.13 18.08 19.92
CA SER A 366 -0.77 18.90 21.08
C SER A 366 0.70 19.32 21.05
N ASP A 367 1.57 18.42 20.61
CA ASP A 367 3.01 18.61 20.57
C ASP A 367 3.50 19.06 19.18
N ARG A 368 2.56 19.33 18.26
CA ARG A 368 2.80 19.83 16.89
C ARG A 368 3.82 18.97 16.13
N LEU A 369 3.63 17.65 16.16
CA LEU A 369 4.60 16.70 15.61
C LEU A 369 4.68 16.70 14.07
N PHE A 370 3.73 17.33 13.37
CA PHE A 370 3.79 17.47 11.92
C PHE A 370 4.89 18.43 11.45
N GLU A 371 5.66 17.96 10.46
CA GLU A 371 6.70 18.74 9.76
C GLU A 371 6.36 18.96 8.28
N ARG A 372 5.30 18.32 7.77
CA ARG A 372 4.75 18.48 6.42
C ARG A 372 3.23 18.55 6.49
N ASP A 373 2.60 19.20 5.53
CA ASP A 373 1.14 19.18 5.38
C ASP A 373 0.67 17.72 5.15
N LEU A 374 -0.45 17.33 5.75
CA LEU A 374 -1.01 15.98 5.62
C LEU A 374 -2.41 16.04 5.00
N VAL A 375 -2.67 15.15 4.05
CA VAL A 375 -4.03 14.84 3.58
C VAL A 375 -4.24 13.33 3.54
N VAL A 376 -5.36 12.88 4.08
CA VAL A 376 -5.83 11.49 4.03
C VAL A 376 -7.18 11.47 3.34
N THR A 377 -7.35 10.62 2.32
CA THR A 377 -8.65 10.42 1.67
C THR A 377 -9.35 9.20 2.23
N ALA A 378 -10.66 9.29 2.45
CA ALA A 378 -11.49 8.15 2.80
C ALA A 378 -12.88 8.31 2.16
N ASN A 379 -13.65 7.23 2.18
CA ASN A 379 -15.02 7.25 1.71
C ASN A 379 -16.00 7.01 2.86
N ALA A 380 -17.07 7.80 2.91
CA ALA A 380 -18.19 7.56 3.81
C ALA A 380 -19.12 6.52 3.16
N LEU A 381 -19.24 5.35 3.79
CA LEU A 381 -20.07 4.26 3.31
C LEU A 381 -21.52 4.39 3.80
N GLU A 382 -21.68 4.60 5.11
CA GLU A 382 -22.97 4.75 5.78
C GLU A 382 -22.83 5.83 6.85
N GLN A 383 -23.90 6.59 7.09
CA GLN A 383 -23.92 7.67 8.08
C GLN A 383 -25.32 7.79 8.70
N SER A 384 -25.39 8.31 9.93
CA SER A 384 -26.67 8.55 10.64
C SER A 384 -27.60 9.48 9.86
N HIS A 385 -27.04 10.56 9.32
CA HIS A 385 -27.70 11.54 8.49
C HIS A 385 -26.79 11.94 7.33
N ASP A 386 -27.36 12.33 6.19
CA ASP A 386 -26.62 12.75 4.98
C ASP A 386 -25.96 14.13 5.15
N MET A 387 -25.03 14.24 6.09
CA MET A 387 -24.31 15.48 6.39
C MET A 387 -22.96 15.56 5.69
N LEU A 388 -22.31 14.40 5.45
CA LEU A 388 -21.03 14.33 4.78
C LEU A 388 -21.19 13.79 3.35
N PRO A 389 -20.44 14.33 2.36
CA PRO A 389 -20.35 13.72 1.05
C PRO A 389 -19.64 12.35 1.13
N SER A 390 -19.83 11.53 0.10
CA SER A 390 -19.24 10.18 0.04
C SER A 390 -17.72 10.18 -0.06
N ASP A 391 -17.11 11.21 -0.66
CA ASP A 391 -15.67 11.39 -0.81
C ASP A 391 -15.16 12.48 0.13
N LEU A 392 -14.21 12.13 1.00
CA LEU A 392 -13.74 13.00 2.07
C LEU A 392 -12.24 13.21 2.02
N TYR A 393 -11.83 14.45 2.28
CA TYR A 393 -10.46 14.90 2.45
C TYR A 393 -10.24 15.32 3.90
N PHE A 394 -9.53 14.49 4.65
CA PHE A 394 -9.08 14.83 6.00
C PHE A 394 -7.71 15.50 5.92
N TYR A 395 -7.56 16.71 6.42
CA TYR A 395 -6.33 17.48 6.22
C TYR A 395 -5.84 18.17 7.48
N SER A 396 -4.53 18.37 7.57
CA SER A 396 -3.91 19.27 8.54
C SER A 396 -2.80 20.07 7.86
N TRP A 397 -2.84 21.38 8.03
CA TRP A 397 -1.87 22.31 7.42
C TRP A 397 -0.90 22.82 8.47
N ARG A 398 0.40 22.84 8.16
CA ARG A 398 1.42 23.50 8.99
C ARG A 398 1.16 24.98 9.17
N ALA A 399 0.59 25.60 8.13
CA ALA A 399 0.30 27.03 8.08
C ALA A 399 -0.91 27.31 7.19
N ASN A 400 -1.66 28.35 7.59
CA ASN A 400 -2.87 28.85 6.94
C ASN A 400 -4.00 27.81 6.85
N ASN A 401 -4.87 27.79 7.86
CA ASN A 401 -5.93 26.77 8.00
C ASN A 401 -7.16 27.01 7.11
N THR A 402 -6.95 27.46 5.86
CA THR A 402 -8.04 27.71 4.92
C THR A 402 -8.58 26.39 4.38
N SER A 403 -9.90 26.21 4.42
CA SER A 403 -10.56 25.09 3.76
C SER A 403 -10.53 25.29 2.24
N ILE A 404 -9.91 24.34 1.53
CA ILE A 404 -9.78 24.34 0.06
C ILE A 404 -10.60 23.23 -0.62
N PHE A 405 -11.21 22.34 0.16
CA PHE A 405 -11.95 21.16 -0.34
C PHE A 405 -13.47 21.33 -0.28
N GLY A 406 -13.96 22.53 0.06
CA GLY A 406 -15.39 22.80 0.24
C GLY A 406 -16.00 21.88 1.30
N THR A 407 -17.18 21.32 1.00
CA THR A 407 -17.91 20.40 1.89
C THR A 407 -17.27 19.02 2.04
N ARG A 408 -16.30 18.68 1.18
CA ARG A 408 -15.53 17.42 1.27
C ARG A 408 -14.38 17.49 2.26
N GLY A 409 -14.01 18.69 2.70
CA GLY A 409 -12.86 18.94 3.56
C GLY A 409 -13.19 18.86 5.04
N ILE A 410 -12.46 18.00 5.75
CA ILE A 410 -12.50 17.93 7.21
C ILE A 410 -11.13 18.28 7.75
N ASN A 411 -11.07 19.36 8.52
CA ASN A 411 -9.86 19.80 9.18
C ASN A 411 -9.59 18.92 10.40
N LEU A 412 -8.46 18.22 10.40
CA LEU A 412 -8.05 17.31 11.48
C LEU A 412 -7.67 18.06 12.76
N ASP A 413 -7.25 19.32 12.65
CA ASP A 413 -6.94 20.15 13.81
C ASP A 413 -8.18 20.40 14.70
N ASP A 414 -9.39 20.32 14.12
CA ASP A 414 -10.67 20.42 14.85
C ASP A 414 -11.08 19.08 15.50
N HIS A 415 -10.42 17.99 15.13
CA HIS A 415 -10.68 16.62 15.61
C HIS A 415 -9.38 15.89 15.99
N PRO A 416 -8.58 16.45 16.92
CA PRO A 416 -7.20 15.99 17.18
C PRO A 416 -7.13 14.57 17.75
N ASP A 417 -8.26 14.01 18.21
CA ASP A 417 -8.36 12.68 18.78
C ASP A 417 -8.72 11.59 17.77
N ARG A 418 -8.96 11.95 16.49
CA ARG A 418 -9.50 11.03 15.46
C ARG A 418 -8.53 10.63 14.35
N LEU A 419 -7.34 11.22 14.28
CA LEU A 419 -6.40 11.02 13.17
C LEU A 419 -6.11 9.54 12.86
N ILE A 420 -5.75 8.74 13.86
CA ILE A 420 -5.40 7.33 13.62
C ILE A 420 -6.64 6.50 13.28
N ASP A 421 -7.81 6.83 13.86
CA ASP A 421 -9.08 6.22 13.45
C ASP A 421 -9.42 6.51 11.99
N ILE A 422 -9.20 7.74 11.54
CA ILE A 422 -9.40 8.16 10.16
C ILE A 422 -8.43 7.44 9.22
N ILE A 423 -7.16 7.31 9.59
CA ILE A 423 -6.17 6.52 8.83
C ILE A 423 -6.61 5.06 8.75
N MET A 424 -7.13 4.49 9.85
CA MET A 424 -7.64 3.13 9.86
C MET A 424 -8.87 2.96 8.95
N GLY A 425 -9.81 3.89 8.99
CA GLY A 425 -10.98 3.92 8.10
C GLY A 425 -10.57 4.02 6.63
N SER A 426 -9.67 4.96 6.33
CA SER A 426 -9.04 5.09 5.01
C SER A 426 -8.35 3.80 4.56
N SER A 427 -7.83 2.98 5.48
CA SER A 427 -7.12 1.72 5.21
C SER A 427 -8.01 0.47 5.18
N SER A 428 -9.31 0.62 5.42
CA SER A 428 -10.22 -0.52 5.49
C SER A 428 -10.67 -0.97 4.10
N VAL A 429 -10.00 -1.99 3.58
CA VAL A 429 -10.34 -2.65 2.31
C VAL A 429 -11.66 -3.39 2.45
N PHE A 430 -12.77 -2.69 2.28
CA PHE A 430 -14.12 -3.23 2.39
C PHE A 430 -14.48 -4.10 1.17
N PRO A 431 -15.14 -5.28 1.34
CA PRO A 431 -15.67 -5.88 2.57
C PRO A 431 -14.73 -6.92 3.23
N ILE A 432 -13.42 -6.87 2.94
CA ILE A 432 -12.46 -7.78 3.59
C ILE A 432 -12.33 -7.42 5.07
N PHE A 433 -12.16 -6.12 5.34
CA PHE A 433 -12.14 -5.56 6.68
C PHE A 433 -13.42 -4.73 6.93
N PRO A 434 -13.89 -4.63 8.19
CA PRO A 434 -15.07 -3.85 8.53
C PRO A 434 -14.81 -2.35 8.37
N PRO A 435 -15.84 -1.55 8.04
CA PRO A 435 -15.70 -0.10 8.05
C PRO A 435 -15.28 0.38 9.45
N ARG A 436 -14.58 1.53 9.51
CA ARG A 436 -14.26 2.18 10.78
C ARG A 436 -15.35 3.18 11.12
N ARG A 437 -16.17 2.86 12.12
CA ARG A 437 -17.18 3.78 12.64
C ARG A 437 -16.55 4.89 13.47
N LEU A 438 -16.86 6.13 13.13
CA LEU A 438 -16.57 7.30 13.96
C LEU A 438 -17.86 7.76 14.64
N GLU A 439 -17.94 7.54 15.95
CA GLU A 439 -19.05 8.02 16.79
C GLU A 439 -18.85 9.48 17.20
N ASN A 440 -19.93 10.24 17.29
CA ASN A 440 -19.95 11.68 17.53
C ASN A 440 -19.16 12.46 16.46
N PHE A 441 -19.38 12.11 15.20
CA PHE A 441 -18.70 12.69 14.06
C PHE A 441 -19.65 12.81 12.85
N PRO A 442 -19.67 13.95 12.14
CA PRO A 442 -18.87 15.16 12.39
C PRO A 442 -19.39 16.02 13.56
N ALA A 443 -20.57 15.70 14.09
CA ALA A 443 -21.19 16.37 15.22
C ALA A 443 -21.57 15.39 16.34
N ALA A 444 -21.83 15.89 17.55
CA ALA A 444 -22.26 15.07 18.68
C ALA A 444 -23.59 14.36 18.37
N GLY A 445 -23.67 13.06 18.68
CA GLY A 445 -24.83 12.21 18.36
C GLY A 445 -24.85 11.62 16.95
N GLU A 446 -23.96 12.06 16.07
CA GLU A 446 -23.87 11.58 14.69
C GLU A 446 -22.78 10.50 14.53
N TRP A 447 -22.89 9.65 13.50
CA TRP A 447 -21.87 8.67 13.18
C TRP A 447 -21.67 8.51 11.67
N VAL A 448 -20.45 8.10 11.30
CA VAL A 448 -20.09 7.73 9.92
C VAL A 448 -19.22 6.50 9.90
N ASP A 449 -19.48 5.61 8.95
CA ASP A 449 -18.67 4.43 8.64
C ASP A 449 -17.69 4.77 7.51
N LEU A 450 -16.41 4.85 7.85
CA LEU A 450 -15.34 5.12 6.89
C LEU A 450 -14.78 3.82 6.29
N VAL A 451 -14.54 3.85 4.99
CA VAL A 451 -13.88 2.78 4.22
C VAL A 451 -12.77 3.34 3.34
N ASP A 452 -12.09 2.44 2.63
CA ASP A 452 -10.99 2.73 1.72
C ASP A 452 -11.24 3.97 0.85
N GLY A 453 -10.35 4.96 0.90
CA GLY A 453 -10.44 6.15 0.05
C GLY A 453 -10.26 5.85 -1.44
N GLY A 454 -9.79 4.65 -1.79
CA GLY A 454 -9.61 4.18 -3.16
C GLY A 454 -10.89 4.11 -3.97
N PHE A 455 -12.08 4.05 -3.34
CA PHE A 455 -13.35 4.06 -4.09
C PHE A 455 -13.52 5.36 -4.90
N ALA A 456 -13.11 6.51 -4.35
CA ALA A 456 -13.11 7.80 -5.05
C ALA A 456 -11.70 8.22 -5.52
N HIS A 457 -10.70 8.06 -4.67
CA HIS A 457 -9.38 8.68 -4.79
C HIS A 457 -8.24 7.69 -4.54
N ASN A 458 -8.05 6.70 -5.42
CA ASN A 458 -6.95 5.74 -5.28
C ASN A 458 -5.55 6.34 -5.53
N SER A 459 -5.45 7.38 -6.36
CA SER A 459 -4.22 8.17 -6.55
C SER A 459 -4.60 9.64 -6.33
N PRO A 460 -4.64 10.11 -5.07
CA PRO A 460 -5.32 11.36 -4.67
C PRO A 460 -4.56 12.63 -5.08
N ILE A 461 -4.42 12.82 -6.38
CA ILE A 461 -3.66 13.91 -7.01
C ILE A 461 -4.43 15.23 -6.87
N GLU A 462 -5.77 15.19 -6.93
CA GLU A 462 -6.61 16.38 -6.78
C GLU A 462 -6.25 17.15 -5.50
N ALA A 463 -6.05 16.46 -4.38
CA ALA A 463 -5.70 17.10 -3.11
C ALA A 463 -4.40 17.93 -3.18
N ALA A 464 -3.36 17.38 -3.81
CA ALA A 464 -2.09 18.05 -3.98
C ALA A 464 -2.21 19.26 -4.92
N VAL A 465 -2.95 19.10 -6.02
CA VAL A 465 -3.21 20.17 -7.00
C VAL A 465 -3.97 21.34 -6.34
N LEU A 466 -5.04 21.06 -5.60
CA LEU A 466 -5.84 22.08 -4.90
C LEU A 466 -5.03 22.84 -3.85
N ARG A 467 -4.07 22.19 -3.18
CA ARG A 467 -3.15 22.85 -2.23
C ARG A 467 -2.05 23.67 -2.93
N GLY A 468 -1.99 23.61 -4.27
CA GLY A 468 -1.06 24.36 -5.11
C GLY A 468 0.30 23.69 -5.27
N ALA A 469 0.35 22.36 -5.28
CA ALA A 469 1.57 21.63 -5.64
C ALA A 469 2.01 22.00 -7.06
N THR A 470 3.31 22.23 -7.22
CA THR A 470 3.95 22.50 -8.53
C THR A 470 4.58 21.24 -9.13
N HIS A 471 4.95 20.30 -8.25
CA HIS A 471 5.53 19.02 -8.58
C HIS A 471 4.94 17.96 -7.67
N ILE A 472 4.73 16.77 -8.21
CA ILE A 472 4.23 15.61 -7.46
C ILE A 472 5.17 14.44 -7.71
N ILE A 473 5.66 13.80 -6.65
CA ILE A 473 6.16 12.44 -6.72
C ILE A 473 5.00 11.52 -6.37
N LEU A 474 4.53 10.75 -7.34
CA LEU A 474 3.42 9.81 -7.20
C LEU A 474 4.00 8.39 -7.10
N ILE A 475 3.71 7.68 -6.01
CA ILE A 475 4.09 6.27 -5.87
C ILE A 475 2.84 5.41 -5.96
N GLU A 476 2.67 4.77 -7.12
CA GLU A 476 1.62 3.79 -7.34
C GLU A 476 1.96 2.48 -6.60
N SER A 477 0.96 1.86 -6.00
CA SER A 477 1.09 0.55 -5.33
C SER A 477 0.85 -0.62 -6.30
N THR A 478 0.20 -0.36 -7.43
CA THR A 478 -0.26 -1.40 -8.36
C THR A 478 0.42 -1.23 -9.71
N PRO A 479 0.95 -2.33 -10.31
CA PRO A 479 1.63 -2.26 -11.60
C PRO A 479 0.76 -1.68 -12.72
N ALA A 480 1.39 -0.98 -13.67
CA ALA A 480 0.74 -0.52 -14.88
C ALA A 480 0.62 -1.69 -15.87
N GLY A 481 -0.57 -2.25 -16.01
CA GLY A 481 -0.85 -3.29 -17.01
C GLY A 481 -2.29 -3.79 -16.91
N ARG A 482 -2.91 -4.06 -18.05
CA ARG A 482 -4.16 -4.83 -18.10
C ARG A 482 -3.79 -6.30 -18.22
N GLY A 483 -4.32 -7.14 -17.33
CA GLY A 483 -4.18 -8.59 -17.47
C GLY A 483 -4.78 -9.08 -18.78
N GLU A 484 -4.26 -10.20 -19.30
CA GLU A 484 -4.83 -10.84 -20.49
C GLU A 484 -6.26 -11.33 -20.21
N ARG A 485 -7.18 -11.07 -21.14
CA ARG A 485 -8.58 -11.45 -21.04
C ARG A 485 -8.76 -12.90 -21.48
N THR A 486 -8.55 -13.84 -20.56
CA THR A 486 -8.50 -15.27 -20.89
C THR A 486 -9.76 -16.05 -20.49
N ASN A 487 -10.46 -15.65 -19.43
CA ASN A 487 -11.62 -16.37 -18.90
C ASN A 487 -12.62 -15.43 -18.21
N LEU A 488 -13.76 -15.97 -17.76
CA LEU A 488 -14.81 -15.19 -17.09
C LEU A 488 -14.28 -14.45 -15.84
N ALA A 489 -13.44 -15.09 -15.02
CA ALA A 489 -12.87 -14.44 -13.84
C ALA A 489 -11.97 -13.25 -14.22
N ALA A 490 -11.14 -13.41 -15.26
CA ALA A 490 -10.32 -12.33 -15.81
C ALA A 490 -11.18 -11.18 -16.38
N ASN A 491 -12.29 -11.50 -17.06
CA ASN A 491 -13.21 -10.50 -17.58
C ASN A 491 -13.97 -9.77 -16.46
N THR A 492 -14.41 -10.46 -15.41
CA THR A 492 -15.03 -9.84 -14.23
C THR A 492 -14.05 -8.93 -13.50
N ALA A 493 -12.80 -9.39 -13.31
CA ALA A 493 -11.75 -8.56 -12.73
C ALA A 493 -11.47 -7.31 -13.59
N ALA A 494 -11.39 -7.46 -14.92
CA ALA A 494 -11.20 -6.35 -15.83
C ALA A 494 -12.39 -5.37 -15.84
N ALA A 495 -13.62 -5.86 -15.68
CA ALA A 495 -14.81 -5.02 -15.58
C ALA A 495 -14.83 -4.21 -14.27
N PHE A 496 -14.50 -4.85 -13.15
CA PHE A 496 -14.35 -4.19 -11.86
C PHE A 496 -13.23 -3.13 -11.91
N GLU A 497 -12.06 -3.48 -12.45
CA GLU A 497 -10.94 -2.55 -12.64
C GLU A 497 -11.35 -1.36 -13.53
N HIS A 498 -12.17 -1.59 -14.56
CA HIS A 498 -12.68 -0.53 -15.41
C HIS A 498 -13.62 0.42 -14.65
N LEU A 499 -14.58 -0.10 -13.90
CA LEU A 499 -15.49 0.71 -13.07
C LEU A 499 -14.70 1.51 -12.03
N HIS A 500 -13.77 0.87 -11.34
CA HIS A 500 -12.89 1.51 -10.36
C HIS A 500 -12.01 2.61 -11.00
N LYS A 501 -11.55 2.42 -12.24
CA LYS A 501 -10.86 3.49 -12.98
C LYS A 501 -11.78 4.65 -13.37
N GLN A 502 -13.06 4.40 -13.64
CA GLN A 502 -14.02 5.46 -13.95
C GLN A 502 -14.33 6.33 -12.73
N THR A 503 -14.28 5.79 -11.51
CA THR A 503 -14.50 6.60 -10.30
C THR A 503 -13.34 7.56 -10.02
N GLN A 504 -12.13 7.27 -10.52
CA GLN A 504 -10.91 8.07 -10.34
C GLN A 504 -10.73 9.20 -11.38
N LEU A 505 -11.78 9.55 -12.14
CA LEU A 505 -11.67 10.53 -13.24
C LEU A 505 -11.22 11.92 -12.77
N VAL A 506 -11.58 12.32 -11.55
CA VAL A 506 -11.18 13.63 -11.00
C VAL A 506 -9.66 13.71 -10.84
N ASP A 507 -9.04 12.68 -10.29
CA ASP A 507 -7.58 12.61 -10.18
C ASP A 507 -6.90 12.55 -11.55
N LEU A 508 -7.45 11.80 -12.50
CA LEU A 508 -6.93 11.73 -13.87
C LEU A 508 -6.99 13.07 -14.60
N ARG A 509 -8.01 13.90 -14.35
CA ARG A 509 -8.11 15.26 -14.91
C ARG A 509 -7.11 16.20 -14.23
N SER A 510 -6.94 16.05 -12.92
CA SER A 510 -5.99 16.86 -12.13
C SER A 510 -4.54 16.68 -12.55
N LYS A 511 -4.17 15.50 -13.11
CA LYS A 511 -2.83 15.25 -13.65
C LYS A 511 -2.35 16.30 -14.66
N ARG A 512 -3.28 16.96 -15.35
CA ARG A 512 -2.94 17.92 -16.40
C ARG A 512 -2.44 19.25 -15.86
N TYR A 513 -2.55 19.56 -14.57
CA TYR A 513 -2.20 20.89 -14.06
C TYR A 513 -0.80 20.97 -13.45
N VAL A 514 -0.15 19.83 -13.20
CA VAL A 514 1.08 19.77 -12.38
C VAL A 514 2.07 18.79 -13.00
N VAL A 515 3.38 19.01 -12.80
CA VAL A 515 4.41 18.07 -13.23
C VAL A 515 4.41 16.86 -12.29
N ILE A 516 4.24 15.66 -12.82
CA ILE A 516 4.16 14.43 -12.02
C ILE A 516 5.30 13.49 -12.38
N PHE A 517 5.94 12.94 -11.35
CA PHE A 517 6.93 11.88 -11.45
C PHE A 517 6.32 10.61 -10.84
N THR A 518 5.88 9.69 -11.70
CA THR A 518 5.18 8.47 -11.28
C THR A 518 6.16 7.30 -11.18
N LEU A 519 6.27 6.70 -9.99
CA LEU A 519 6.92 5.41 -9.79
C LEU A 519 5.86 4.31 -9.74
N VAL A 520 6.10 3.22 -10.47
CA VAL A 520 5.16 2.10 -10.56
C VAL A 520 5.92 0.78 -10.34
N PRO A 521 5.40 -0.15 -9.52
CA PRO A 521 6.02 -1.45 -9.33
C PRO A 521 5.98 -2.29 -10.62
N LYS A 522 7.03 -3.08 -10.84
CA LYS A 522 7.09 -4.02 -11.97
C LYS A 522 6.39 -5.34 -11.62
N PRO A 523 5.68 -5.98 -12.56
CA PRO A 523 5.16 -7.33 -12.36
C PRO A 523 6.30 -8.37 -12.41
N PRO A 524 6.19 -9.52 -11.71
CA PRO A 524 5.12 -9.87 -10.77
C PRO A 524 5.22 -9.05 -9.46
N HIS A 525 4.06 -8.69 -8.91
CA HIS A 525 3.95 -7.92 -7.67
C HIS A 525 2.97 -8.58 -6.71
N ILE A 526 3.05 -8.25 -5.42
CA ILE A 526 2.19 -8.82 -4.39
C ILE A 526 0.72 -8.38 -4.57
N CYS A 527 -0.21 -9.15 -4.03
CA CYS A 527 -1.64 -8.89 -4.02
C CYS A 527 -2.06 -8.00 -2.83
N THR A 528 -3.29 -7.47 -2.88
CA THR A 528 -3.82 -6.50 -1.90
C THR A 528 -3.86 -7.04 -0.45
N VAL A 529 -3.90 -8.37 -0.29
CA VAL A 529 -4.00 -9.05 1.01
C VAL A 529 -2.80 -9.93 1.34
N ASP A 530 -1.68 -9.78 0.62
CA ASP A 530 -0.44 -10.53 0.81
C ASP A 530 0.39 -9.99 1.98
N PHE A 531 -0.15 -10.03 3.19
CA PHE A 531 0.54 -9.51 4.38
C PHE A 531 1.47 -10.54 5.04
N THR A 532 2.10 -11.38 4.23
CA THR A 532 3.14 -12.30 4.73
C THR A 532 4.46 -11.55 4.82
N ASP A 533 5.20 -11.74 5.92
CA ASP A 533 6.49 -11.10 6.21
C ASP A 533 7.45 -11.10 5.02
N THR A 534 7.66 -12.26 4.40
CA THR A 534 8.54 -12.46 3.25
C THR A 534 8.15 -11.66 2.00
N LEU A 535 6.85 -11.65 1.67
CA LEU A 535 6.31 -10.91 0.53
C LEU A 535 6.41 -9.39 0.78
N ILE A 536 6.14 -8.97 2.02
CA ILE A 536 6.23 -7.58 2.46
C ILE A 536 7.68 -7.07 2.44
N GLU A 537 8.63 -7.81 3.04
CA GLU A 537 10.06 -7.47 3.04
C GLU A 537 10.59 -7.31 1.61
N ARG A 538 10.24 -8.23 0.72
CA ARG A 538 10.61 -8.15 -0.69
C ARG A 538 9.97 -6.95 -1.39
N SER A 539 8.69 -6.68 -1.12
CA SER A 539 7.99 -5.53 -1.66
C SER A 539 8.66 -4.21 -1.28
N ILE A 540 9.03 -4.05 -0.01
CA ILE A 540 9.83 -2.92 0.49
C ILE A 540 11.17 -2.83 -0.27
N GLN A 541 11.89 -3.94 -0.37
CA GLN A 541 13.18 -3.96 -1.07
C GLN A 541 13.04 -3.55 -2.55
N ASN A 542 12.02 -4.06 -3.24
CA ASN A 542 11.75 -3.71 -4.63
C ASN A 542 11.45 -2.21 -4.79
N GLY A 543 10.66 -1.61 -3.90
CA GLY A 543 10.38 -0.18 -3.91
C GLY A 543 11.62 0.68 -3.75
N TYR A 544 12.52 0.27 -2.84
CA TYR A 544 13.81 0.94 -2.65
C TYR A 544 14.71 0.84 -3.89
N LEU A 545 14.80 -0.35 -4.50
CA LEU A 545 15.64 -0.57 -5.67
C LEU A 545 15.10 0.13 -6.92
N ASP A 546 13.80 0.02 -7.18
CA ASP A 546 13.14 0.65 -8.32
C ASP A 546 13.26 2.16 -8.24
N ALA A 547 13.01 2.79 -7.08
CA ALA A 547 13.19 4.23 -6.93
C ALA A 547 14.64 4.67 -7.25
N ARG A 548 15.63 3.80 -7.04
CA ARG A 548 17.04 4.07 -7.37
C ARG A 548 17.44 3.67 -8.81
N GLY A 549 16.50 3.19 -9.62
CA GLY A 549 16.77 2.69 -10.97
C GLY A 549 17.54 1.37 -11.02
N LYS A 550 17.60 0.65 -9.89
CA LYS A 550 18.37 -0.60 -9.72
C LYS A 550 17.49 -1.83 -9.80
N SER A 551 18.11 -2.98 -10.09
CA SER A 551 17.47 -4.30 -10.04
C SER A 551 18.08 -5.16 -8.93
N SER A 552 17.28 -6.08 -8.37
CA SER A 552 17.75 -7.06 -7.38
C SER A 552 18.83 -8.01 -7.96
N ALA A 553 18.78 -8.27 -9.27
CA ALA A 553 19.74 -9.13 -9.96
C ALA A 553 21.07 -8.44 -10.30
N ASP A 554 21.12 -7.10 -10.32
CA ASP A 554 22.33 -6.34 -10.65
C ASP A 554 22.35 -5.00 -9.91
N GLN A 555 22.88 -5.01 -8.68
CA GLN A 555 23.02 -3.81 -7.84
C GLN A 555 24.08 -2.83 -8.37
N THR A 556 24.90 -3.26 -9.35
CA THR A 556 26.11 -2.57 -9.81
C THR A 556 25.96 -1.88 -11.16
N ARG A 557 25.05 -2.31 -12.05
CA ARG A 557 25.01 -1.83 -13.45
C ARG A 557 23.70 -1.29 -14.00
N SER A 558 22.61 -1.22 -13.24
CA SER A 558 21.37 -0.59 -13.73
C SER A 558 21.17 0.81 -13.14
N THR A 559 21.25 1.83 -13.98
CA THR A 559 20.79 3.21 -13.73
C THR A 559 19.68 3.58 -14.71
N MET A 560 18.80 2.63 -15.03
CA MET A 560 17.67 2.93 -15.92
C MET A 560 16.68 3.82 -15.15
N PRO A 561 16.31 5.00 -15.68
CA PRO A 561 15.34 5.87 -15.04
C PRO A 561 14.00 5.14 -14.84
N SER A 562 13.47 5.21 -13.62
CA SER A 562 12.32 4.43 -13.18
C SER A 562 11.05 5.24 -12.97
N PHE A 563 11.17 6.57 -12.84
CA PHE A 563 10.03 7.45 -12.72
C PHE A 563 9.58 7.87 -14.11
N ARG A 564 8.29 7.81 -14.37
CA ARG A 564 7.70 8.39 -15.57
C ARG A 564 7.32 9.84 -15.30
N LYS A 565 7.86 10.76 -16.08
CA LYS A 565 7.55 12.19 -16.07
C LYS A 565 6.34 12.47 -16.95
N GLU A 566 5.31 13.04 -16.36
CA GLU A 566 4.14 13.59 -17.04
C GLU A 566 4.16 15.11 -16.87
N LEU A 567 3.97 15.85 -17.97
CA LEU A 567 3.99 17.32 -17.97
C LEU A 567 2.59 17.86 -17.62
N GLY A 568 2.57 18.92 -16.80
CA GLY A 568 1.37 19.70 -16.54
C GLY A 568 1.05 20.70 -17.67
N GLU A 569 0.08 21.56 -17.41
CA GLU A 569 -0.44 22.53 -18.36
C GLU A 569 0.65 23.58 -18.64
N PRO A 570 0.92 23.89 -19.91
CA PRO A 570 1.88 24.94 -20.23
C PRO A 570 1.41 26.28 -19.65
N VAL A 571 2.27 26.91 -18.85
CA VAL A 571 2.04 28.27 -18.39
C VAL A 571 2.44 29.23 -19.51
N PHE A 572 1.46 29.94 -20.07
CA PHE A 572 1.72 30.97 -21.07
C PHE A 572 1.96 32.31 -20.37
N ILE A 573 3.07 32.97 -20.71
CA ILE A 573 3.36 34.34 -20.28
C ILE A 573 3.19 35.23 -21.50
N GLU A 574 2.31 36.21 -21.40
CA GLU A 574 2.19 37.25 -22.42
C GLU A 574 3.44 38.13 -22.37
N ILE A 575 4.19 38.16 -23.48
CA ILE A 575 5.34 39.04 -23.64
C ILE A 575 4.94 40.14 -24.60
N THR A 576 4.67 41.34 -24.07
CA THR A 576 4.51 42.53 -24.90
C THR A 576 5.88 42.93 -25.44
N SER A 577 6.06 42.88 -26.77
CA SER A 577 7.23 43.51 -27.35
C SER A 577 7.11 45.00 -27.07
N SER A 578 8.04 45.58 -26.31
CA SER A 578 8.23 47.02 -26.35
C SER A 578 8.72 47.36 -27.75
N SER A 579 7.76 47.63 -28.65
CA SER A 579 8.05 48.43 -29.83
C SER A 579 8.50 49.79 -29.28
N ASN A 580 9.81 49.93 -29.11
CA ASN A 580 10.43 51.23 -29.05
C ASN A 580 9.97 51.95 -30.32
N ASN A 581 9.05 52.90 -30.16
CA ASN A 581 8.94 54.04 -31.04
C ASN A 581 10.36 54.63 -31.15
N ARG A 582 11.04 54.31 -32.26
CA ARG A 582 12.12 55.11 -32.81
C ARG A 582 11.63 55.71 -34.11
#